data_AF-C1KRS5-F1
#
_entry.id   AF-C1KRS5-F1
#
_cell.length_a   1.000
_cell.length_b   1.000
_cell.length_c   1.000
_cell.angle_alpha   90.00
_cell.angle_beta   90.00
_cell.angle_gamma   90.00
#
_symmetry.space_group_name_H-M   'P 1'
#
loop_
_entity.id
_entity.type
_entity.pdbx_description
1 polymer ?
#
loop_
_entity_poly.entity_id
_entity_poly.type
_entity_poly.pdbx_seq_one_letter_code
_entity_poly.pdbx_strand_id
1 'polypeptide(L)' 'NIVHTQGYIHCHTPATDASAMVKAVLDDLFEYFQGMTFPAQVRMSMACCL' A
#
# COMPACT_ATOMS: atom_id res chain seq x y z
N ASN A 1 -4.62 -4.62 5.54
CA ASN A 1 -5.04 -4.09 4.22
C ASN A 1 -4.53 -2.65 4.11
N ILE A 2 -3.91 -2.28 2.98
CA ILE A 2 -3.28 -0.97 2.77
C ILE A 2 -4.24 -0.11 1.95
N VAL A 3 -4.58 1.08 2.44
CA VAL A 3 -5.43 2.02 1.68
C VAL A 3 -4.57 2.70 0.62
N HIS A 4 -5.01 2.71 -0.65
CA HIS A 4 -4.26 3.37 -1.71
C HIS A 4 -5.13 4.12 -2.72
N THR A 5 -4.54 5.11 -3.39
CA THR A 5 -5.20 5.85 -4.47
C THR A 5 -5.09 5.12 -5.81
N GLN A 6 -5.57 5.75 -6.90
CA GLN A 6 -5.65 5.12 -8.23
C GLN A 6 -4.30 4.91 -8.94
N GLY A 7 -3.32 5.80 -8.75
CA GLY A 7 -2.05 5.70 -9.47
C GLY A 7 -2.17 5.85 -10.99
N TYR A 8 -1.30 5.14 -11.72
CA TYR A 8 -1.27 5.13 -13.18
C TYR A 8 -2.52 4.52 -13.84
N ILE A 9 -3.40 3.89 -13.06
CA ILE A 9 -4.62 3.24 -13.57
C ILE A 9 -5.65 4.28 -14.03
N HIS A 10 -5.75 5.43 -13.35
CA HIS A 10 -6.81 6.40 -13.64
C HIS A 10 -6.45 7.86 -13.35
N CYS A 11 -5.38 8.14 -12.59
CA CYS A 11 -5.01 9.52 -12.32
C CYS A 11 -4.31 10.14 -13.55
N HIS A 12 -4.55 11.43 -13.83
CA HIS A 12 -3.87 12.18 -14.88
C HIS A 12 -2.61 12.93 -14.40
N THR A 13 -2.46 13.09 -13.09
CA THR A 13 -1.28 13.66 -12.45
C THR A 13 -0.57 12.69 -11.48
N PRO A 14 -0.41 11.40 -11.82
CA PRO A 14 0.28 10.45 -10.95
C PRO A 14 1.80 10.68 -11.03
N ALA A 15 2.47 10.67 -9.88
CA ALA A 15 3.93 10.63 -9.82
C ALA A 15 4.46 9.19 -9.72
N THR A 16 3.63 8.26 -9.24
CA THR A 16 3.97 6.85 -9.04
C THR A 16 2.74 5.95 -9.25
N ASP A 17 2.97 4.66 -9.52
CA ASP A 17 1.88 3.68 -9.51
C ASP A 17 1.50 3.29 -8.08
N ALA A 18 0.23 3.49 -7.76
CA ALA A 18 -0.31 3.18 -6.45
C ALA A 18 -0.45 1.66 -6.22
N SER A 19 -0.98 0.97 -7.22
CA SER A 19 -1.39 -0.42 -7.05
C SER A 19 -0.21 -1.38 -7.06
N ALA A 20 0.77 -1.20 -7.95
CA ALA A 20 1.96 -2.06 -7.98
C ALA A 20 2.79 -1.96 -6.70
N MET A 21 3.01 -0.76 -6.17
CA MET A 21 3.77 -0.59 -4.93
C MET A 21 3.05 -1.20 -3.73
N VAL A 22 1.73 -1.00 -3.59
CA VAL A 22 0.96 -1.64 -2.52
C VAL A 22 1.01 -3.16 -2.63
N LYS A 23 0.93 -3.71 -3.84
CA LYS A 23 1.04 -5.16 -4.06
C LYS A 23 2.42 -5.69 -3.63
N ALA A 24 3.50 -5.05 -4.07
CA ALA A 24 4.85 -5.46 -3.69
C ALA A 24 5.06 -5.44 -2.16
N VAL A 25 4.63 -4.37 -1.50
CA VAL A 25 4.71 -4.25 -0.03
C VAL A 25 3.82 -5.28 0.68
N LEU A 26 2.62 -5.54 0.16
CA LEU A 26 1.73 -6.54 0.73
C LEU A 26 2.27 -7.96 0.61
N ASP A 27 3.00 -8.27 -0.47
CA ASP A 27 3.59 -9.60 -0.66
C ASP A 27 4.74 -9.84 0.31
N ASP A 28 5.62 -8.85 0.50
CA ASP A 28 6.73 -8.94 1.45
C ASP A 28 6.25 -8.96 2.92
N LEU A 29 5.17 -8.25 3.24
CA LEU A 29 4.62 -8.17 4.59
C LEU A 29 3.46 -9.14 4.85
N PHE A 30 3.19 -10.08 3.94
CA PHE A 30 2.02 -10.94 4.02
C PHE A 30 1.94 -11.75 5.33
N GLU A 31 3.06 -12.30 5.77
CA GLU A 31 3.16 -13.07 7.03
C GLU A 31 2.84 -12.22 8.26
N TYR A 32 3.24 -10.94 8.24
CA TYR A 32 2.97 -9.99 9.32
C TYR A 32 1.53 -9.48 9.34
N PHE A 33 0.80 -9.58 8.22
CA PHE A 33 -0.63 -9.27 8.18
C PHE A 33 -1.49 -10.40 8.74
N GLN A 34 -0.99 -11.64 8.75
CA GLN A 34 -1.68 -12.79 9.35
C GLN A 34 -1.30 -12.97 10.83
N GLY A 35 -0.06 -12.66 11.20
CA GLY A 35 0.42 -12.72 12.58
C GLY A 35 0.14 -11.44 13.38
N MET A 36 -0.06 -11.57 14.69
CA MET A 36 -0.05 -10.43 15.62
C MET A 36 1.31 -10.31 16.30
N THR A 37 2.37 -10.09 15.50
CA THR A 37 3.76 -10.01 16.01
C THR A 37 4.16 -8.59 16.45
N PHE A 38 3.41 -7.57 16.01
CA PHE A 38 3.66 -6.18 16.39
C PHE A 38 2.92 -5.79 17.68
N PRO A 39 3.52 -4.92 18.52
CA PRO A 39 2.92 -4.49 19.78
C PRO A 39 1.66 -3.60 19.60
N ALA A 40 1.41 -3.08 18.40
CA ALA A 40 0.27 -2.23 18.08
C ALA A 40 -0.17 -2.41 16.61
N GLN A 41 -1.40 -2.00 16.29
CA GLN A 41 -1.94 -2.07 14.94
C GLN A 41 -1.21 -1.10 13.99
N VAL A 42 -0.45 -1.63 13.04
CA VAL A 42 0.19 -0.84 11.98
C VAL A 42 -0.83 -0.55 10.87
N ARG A 43 -0.97 0.73 10.51
CA ARG A 43 -1.81 1.18 9.38
C ARG A 43 -0.93 1.84 8.34
N MET A 44 -0.93 1.29 7.14
CA MET A 44 -0.20 1.84 6.00
C MET A 44 -1.19 2.43 5.01
N SER A 45 -0.83 3.55 4.40
CA SER A 45 -1.60 4.20 3.35
C SER A 45 -0.66 4.73 2.28
N MET A 46 -1.09 4.73 1.02
CA MET A 46 -0.28 5.20 -0.08
C MET A 46 -1.05 6.08 -1.06
N ALA A 47 -0.43 7.19 -1.44
CA ALA A 47 -0.96 8.11 -2.43
C ALA A 47 0.01 8.21 -3.61
N CYS A 48 -0.53 8.20 -4.83
CA CYS A 48 0.21 8.38 -6.08
C CYS A 48 0.69 9.81 -6.32
N CYS A 49 0.22 10.77 -5.53
CA CYS A 49 0.56 12.19 -5.54
C CYS A 49 0.24 12.82 -4.16
N LEU A 50 0.75 14.03 -3.92
CA LEU A 50 0.47 14.81 -2.71
C LEU A 50 -0.96 15.35 -2.69
#